data_AF-A0A6G0VXW1-F1
#
_entry.id   AF-A0A6G0VXW1-F1
#
_cell.length_a   1.000
_cell.length_b   1.000
_cell.length_c   1.000
_cell.angle_alpha   90.00
_cell.angle_beta   90.00
_cell.angle_gamma   90.00
#
_symmetry.space_group_name_H-M   'P 1'
#
loop_
_entity.id
_entity.type
_entity.pdbx_description
1 polymer ?
#
loop_
_entity_poly.entity_id
_entity_poly.type
_entity_poly.pdbx_seq_one_letter_code
_entity_poly.pdbx_strand_id
1 'polypeptide(L)'
;MSDTSALHYTSVVGGDMATESVKALVAKVKVQLTRVLWKVPVIKVDDRERLKLMKIIDSKKMIYCAFINWELCEYPNLPQTSKHSWMVKTCSQVKKPRCLIIAFLTNSPGSLSDGYSGDYDACSLTNVKEYINSIEYSYEDFNESFDKNLFTMFYQNYANFQKHYYERDTAQPYLSREKYKELGPFICID
;
A
#
# COMPACT_ATOMS: atom_id res chain seq x y z
N MET A 1 -0.64 25.36 10.34
CA MET A 1 -1.95 25.81 10.85
C MET A 1 -2.91 25.85 9.68
N SER A 2 -3.77 24.84 9.57
CA SER A 2 -4.80 24.78 8.52
C SER A 2 -5.98 25.64 8.91
N ASP A 3 -6.22 26.67 8.10
CA ASP A 3 -7.33 27.62 8.23
C ASP A 3 -8.67 26.88 8.09
N THR A 4 -9.44 26.79 9.17
CA THR A 4 -10.75 26.13 9.22
C THR A 4 -11.89 27.00 8.65
N SER A 5 -11.56 28.20 8.16
CA SER A 5 -12.53 29.22 7.70
C SER A 5 -13.31 28.85 6.44
N ALA A 6 -12.94 27.79 5.72
CA ALA A 6 -13.64 27.39 4.49
C ALA A 6 -14.89 26.52 4.73
N LEU A 7 -15.16 26.12 5.98
CA LEU A 7 -16.35 25.36 6.35
C LEU A 7 -17.30 26.27 7.11
N HIS A 8 -18.25 26.87 6.38
CA HIS A 8 -19.45 27.43 7.01
C HIS A 8 -20.31 26.26 7.50
N TYR A 9 -20.18 25.93 8.78
CA TYR A 9 -21.19 25.17 9.50
C TYR A 9 -21.81 26.06 10.57
N THR A 10 -23.13 26.05 10.64
CA THR A 10 -23.85 26.66 11.77
C THR A 10 -23.77 25.67 12.92
N SER A 11 -22.94 25.93 13.92
CA SER A 11 -22.99 25.17 15.17
C SER A 11 -24.22 25.61 15.97
N VAL A 12 -25.11 24.67 16.26
CA VAL A 12 -26.09 24.85 17.33
C VAL A 12 -25.34 24.62 18.64
N VAL A 13 -24.97 25.72 19.31
CA VAL A 13 -24.35 25.68 20.62
C VAL A 13 -25.45 25.54 21.67
N GLY A 14 -25.32 24.51 22.51
CA GLY A 14 -25.95 24.44 23.84
C GLY A 14 -27.30 23.71 23.89
N GLY A 15 -27.27 22.48 24.42
CA GLY A 15 -28.44 21.71 24.82
C GLY A 15 -28.12 20.22 24.89
N ASP A 16 -28.27 19.62 26.07
CA ASP A 16 -27.81 18.29 26.49
C ASP A 16 -27.86 17.16 25.43
N MET A 17 -26.70 16.52 25.25
CA MET A 17 -26.45 15.39 24.35
C MET A 17 -26.99 14.04 24.87
N ALA A 18 -28.28 13.98 25.21
CA ALA A 18 -28.88 12.73 25.71
C ALA A 18 -30.37 12.56 25.37
N THR A 19 -30.75 12.72 24.09
CA THR A 19 -32.07 12.26 23.62
C THR A 19 -31.93 11.44 22.32
N GLU A 20 -32.60 10.29 22.27
CA GLU A 20 -32.59 9.33 21.15
C GLU A 20 -33.00 9.96 19.80
N SER A 21 -33.66 11.12 19.84
CA SER A 21 -34.00 11.94 18.67
C SER A 21 -32.77 12.45 17.90
N VAL A 22 -31.64 12.72 18.56
CA VAL A 22 -30.41 13.20 17.89
C VAL A 22 -29.71 12.08 17.14
N LYS A 23 -29.70 10.85 17.69
CA LYS A 23 -29.15 9.66 16.99
C LYS A 23 -29.93 9.32 15.71
N ALA A 24 -31.25 9.53 15.71
CA ALA A 24 -32.09 9.31 14.53
C ALA A 24 -31.87 10.37 13.43
N LEU A 25 -31.55 11.61 13.80
CA LEU A 25 -31.27 12.71 12.86
C LEU A 25 -29.91 12.55 12.14
N VAL A 26 -28.89 12.00 12.81
CA VAL A 26 -27.57 11.73 12.20
C VAL A 26 -27.66 10.65 11.11
N ALA A 27 -28.60 9.71 11.23
CA ALA A 27 -28.78 8.59 10.29
C ALA A 27 -29.30 9.01 8.89
N LYS A 28 -29.67 10.27 8.68
CA LYS A 28 -30.27 10.75 7.42
C LYS A 28 -29.63 11.99 6.81
N VAL A 29 -28.39 12.33 7.17
CA VAL A 29 -27.68 13.45 6.52
C VAL A 29 -27.01 12.94 5.24
N LYS A 30 -27.68 13.11 4.10
CA LYS A 30 -27.12 12.81 2.77
C LYS A 30 -26.28 13.99 2.29
N VAL A 31 -24.96 13.90 2.45
CA VAL A 31 -24.02 14.91 1.92
C VAL A 31 -23.80 14.65 0.43
N GLN A 32 -24.30 15.52 -0.45
CA GLN A 32 -23.99 15.47 -1.89
C GLN A 32 -22.79 16.36 -2.20
N LEU A 33 -21.65 15.74 -2.51
CA LEU A 33 -20.46 16.43 -2.99
C LEU A 33 -20.60 16.65 -4.50
N THR A 34 -20.77 17.90 -4.93
CA THR A 34 -20.86 18.27 -6.36
C THR A 34 -19.49 18.41 -7.02
N ARG A 35 -18.46 18.81 -6.26
CA ARG A 35 -17.10 18.96 -6.80
C ARG A 35 -16.06 18.86 -5.70
N VAL A 36 -15.06 18.00 -5.90
CA VAL A 36 -13.87 17.90 -5.04
C VAL A 36 -12.69 18.53 -5.79
N LEU A 37 -12.03 19.48 -5.14
CA LEU A 37 -10.85 20.18 -5.69
C LEU A 37 -9.68 20.00 -4.74
N TRP A 38 -8.61 19.38 -5.23
CA TRP A 38 -7.37 19.21 -4.49
C TRP A 38 -6.46 20.42 -4.70
N LYS A 39 -6.25 21.22 -3.64
CA LYS A 39 -5.21 22.26 -3.62
C LYS A 39 -3.92 21.66 -3.08
N VAL A 40 -3.09 21.13 -3.97
CA VAL A 40 -1.77 20.62 -3.60
C VAL A 40 -0.76 21.78 -3.62
N PRO A 41 -0.01 22.01 -2.53
CA PRO A 41 1.03 23.03 -2.52
C PRO A 41 2.14 22.68 -3.51
N VAL A 42 2.54 23.64 -4.34
CA VAL A 42 3.70 23.49 -5.21
C VAL A 42 4.95 23.68 -4.37
N ILE A 43 5.60 22.58 -4.00
CA ILE A 43 6.88 22.60 -3.31
C ILE A 43 7.97 22.92 -4.34
N LYS A 44 8.57 24.11 -4.25
CA LYS A 44 9.73 24.49 -5.06
C LYS A 44 10.99 24.36 -4.21
N VAL A 45 12.05 23.86 -4.83
CA VAL A 45 13.39 23.84 -4.23
C VAL A 45 13.87 25.29 -4.09
N ASP A 46 14.53 25.60 -2.98
CA ASP A 46 15.15 26.91 -2.76
C ASP A 46 16.09 27.28 -3.91
N ASP A 47 16.10 28.56 -4.31
CA ASP A 47 16.84 29.03 -5.49
C ASP A 47 18.35 28.76 -5.37
N ARG A 48 18.89 28.77 -4.16
CA ARG A 48 20.31 28.44 -3.91
C ARG A 48 20.61 26.98 -4.25
N GLU A 49 19.78 26.05 -3.79
CA GLU A 49 19.96 24.63 -4.05
C GLU A 49 19.68 24.30 -5.53
N ARG A 50 18.70 24.97 -6.14
CA ARG A 50 18.44 24.89 -7.58
C ARG A 50 19.67 25.31 -8.40
N LEU A 51 20.32 26.43 -8.06
CA LEU A 51 21.53 26.91 -8.73
C LEU A 51 22.71 25.93 -8.60
N LYS A 52 22.88 25.31 -7.43
CA LYS A 52 23.91 24.27 -7.23
C LYS A 52 23.65 23.06 -8.12
N LEU A 53 22.40 22.58 -8.18
CA LEU A 53 22.03 21.45 -9.03
C LEU A 53 22.25 21.78 -10.51
N MET A 54 21.87 22.98 -10.96
CA MET A 54 22.09 23.42 -12.35
C MET A 54 23.57 23.42 -12.71
N LYS A 55 24.47 23.87 -11.82
CA LYS A 55 25.92 23.79 -12.06
C LYS A 55 26.42 22.36 -12.23
N ILE A 56 25.85 21.40 -11.48
CA ILE A 56 26.21 19.97 -11.62
C ILE A 56 25.72 19.45 -12.98
N ILE A 57 24.49 19.80 -13.38
CA ILE A 57 23.94 19.42 -14.69
C ILE A 57 24.77 20.03 -15.83
N ASP A 58 25.10 21.33 -15.74
CA ASP A 58 25.90 22.08 -16.72
C ASP A 58 27.33 21.54 -16.83
N SER A 59 27.88 20.97 -15.75
CA SER A 59 29.17 20.29 -15.78
C SER A 59 29.18 19.03 -16.65
N LYS A 60 28.01 18.57 -17.12
CA LYS A 60 27.80 17.35 -17.92
C LYS A 60 28.42 16.09 -17.32
N LYS A 61 28.70 16.12 -16.02
CA LYS A 61 29.24 14.98 -15.29
C LYS A 61 28.18 13.89 -15.22
N MET A 62 28.55 12.65 -15.49
CA MET A 62 27.64 11.52 -15.28
C MET A 62 27.23 11.46 -13.81
N ILE A 63 25.92 11.45 -13.56
CA ILE A 63 25.32 11.25 -12.25
C ILE A 63 24.74 9.84 -12.26
N TYR A 64 25.26 8.98 -11.40
CA TYR A 64 24.64 7.68 -11.13
C TYR A 64 23.42 7.92 -10.24
N CYS A 65 22.23 7.73 -10.80
CA CYS A 65 20.98 7.79 -10.05
C CYS A 65 20.42 6.37 -9.95
N ALA A 66 20.41 5.83 -8.73
CA ALA A 66 19.67 4.60 -8.46
C ALA A 66 18.18 4.92 -8.53
N PHE A 67 17.43 4.13 -9.29
CA PHE A 67 15.97 4.21 -9.34
C PHE A 67 15.39 2.83 -9.07
N ILE A 68 14.26 2.82 -8.36
CA ILE A 68 13.46 1.61 -8.17
C ILE A 68 12.28 1.69 -9.12
N ASN A 69 12.00 0.61 -9.82
CA ASN A 69 10.84 0.49 -10.69
C ASN A 69 9.86 -0.51 -10.10
N TRP A 70 8.57 -0.19 -10.19
CA TRP A 70 7.50 -1.13 -9.87
C TRP A 70 6.98 -1.74 -11.16
N GLU A 71 6.85 -3.05 -11.18
CA GLU A 71 6.27 -3.79 -12.30
C GLU A 71 5.09 -4.58 -11.76
N LEU A 72 3.88 -4.16 -12.15
CA LEU A 72 2.65 -4.87 -11.79
C LEU A 72 2.43 -5.98 -12.81
N CYS A 73 2.30 -7.20 -12.30
CA CYS A 73 1.89 -8.35 -13.08
C CYS A 73 0.55 -8.85 -12.54
N GLU A 74 -0.40 -9.09 -13.45
CA GLU A 74 -1.72 -9.57 -13.08
C GLU A 74 -1.94 -10.97 -13.64
N TYR A 75 -2.47 -11.86 -12.80
CA TYR A 75 -2.93 -13.17 -13.22
C TYR A 75 -4.46 -13.23 -13.04
N PRO A 76 -5.25 -13.25 -14.12
CA PRO A 76 -6.67 -12.89 -14.06
C PRO A 76 -7.55 -13.88 -13.31
N ASN A 77 -7.20 -15.17 -13.31
CA ASN A 77 -8.00 -16.20 -12.64
C ASN A 77 -7.09 -17.25 -12.01
N LEU A 78 -7.09 -17.32 -10.68
CA LEU A 78 -6.35 -18.35 -9.96
C LEU A 78 -7.11 -19.69 -10.01
N PRO A 79 -6.52 -20.79 -10.50
CA PRO A 79 -7.17 -22.09 -10.50
C PRO A 79 -7.33 -22.62 -9.07
N GLN A 80 -8.45 -23.29 -8.79
CA GLN A 80 -8.72 -23.92 -7.49
C GLN A 80 -7.84 -25.16 -7.29
N THR A 81 -6.61 -24.93 -6.90
CA THR A 81 -5.56 -25.94 -6.72
C THR A 81 -4.80 -25.69 -5.43
N SER A 82 -4.21 -26.73 -4.85
CA SER A 82 -3.41 -26.61 -3.62
C SER A 82 -1.97 -26.13 -3.89
N LYS A 83 -1.50 -26.21 -5.13
CA LYS A 83 -0.18 -25.74 -5.57
C LYS A 83 -0.31 -25.14 -6.96
N HIS A 84 0.26 -23.96 -7.13
CA HIS A 84 0.29 -23.25 -8.40
C HIS A 84 1.66 -22.62 -8.61
N SER A 85 2.14 -22.64 -9.84
CA SER A 85 3.37 -21.97 -10.26
C SER A 85 3.04 -21.02 -11.39
N TRP A 86 3.41 -19.76 -11.23
CA TRP A 86 3.19 -18.71 -12.21
C TRP A 86 4.52 -18.14 -12.67
N MET A 87 4.77 -18.21 -13.98
CA MET A 87 5.96 -17.61 -14.57
C MET A 87 5.71 -16.13 -14.87
N VAL A 88 6.42 -15.27 -14.16
CA VAL A 88 6.40 -13.82 -14.36
C VAL A 88 7.59 -13.41 -15.23
N LYS A 89 7.33 -12.69 -16.32
CA LYS A 89 8.39 -12.10 -17.14
C LYS A 89 8.62 -10.67 -16.68
N THR A 90 9.81 -10.39 -16.14
CA THR A 90 10.22 -9.04 -15.72
C THR A 90 11.05 -8.34 -16.80
N CYS A 91 11.16 -7.01 -16.72
CA CYS A 91 11.92 -6.21 -17.68
C CYS A 91 13.46 -6.31 -17.52
N SER A 92 14.13 -6.75 -18.61
CA SER A 92 15.58 -6.75 -18.95
C SER A 92 16.62 -7.16 -17.89
N GLN A 93 17.62 -7.95 -18.31
CA GLN A 93 18.69 -8.56 -17.49
C GLN A 93 19.53 -7.59 -16.64
N VAL A 94 19.36 -6.27 -16.81
CA VAL A 94 20.11 -5.25 -16.07
C VAL A 94 19.49 -4.98 -14.69
N LYS A 95 18.21 -5.31 -14.49
CA LYS A 95 17.49 -5.05 -13.24
C LYS A 95 17.40 -6.32 -12.41
N LYS A 96 17.89 -6.28 -11.17
CA LYS A 96 17.66 -7.33 -10.17
C LYS A 96 16.38 -7.00 -9.40
N PRO A 97 15.36 -7.88 -9.37
CA PRO A 97 14.21 -7.67 -8.47
C PRO A 97 14.71 -7.66 -7.03
N ARG A 98 14.22 -6.69 -6.25
CA ARG A 98 14.59 -6.54 -4.83
C ARG A 98 13.52 -7.09 -3.90
N CYS A 99 12.27 -6.79 -4.18
CA CYS A 99 11.16 -7.24 -3.35
C CYS A 99 10.03 -7.75 -4.25
N LEU A 100 9.32 -8.76 -3.76
CA LEU A 100 8.12 -9.30 -4.34
C LEU A 100 6.94 -9.06 -3.39
N ILE A 101 5.85 -8.51 -3.93
CA ILE A 101 4.60 -8.36 -3.20
C ILE A 101 3.52 -9.16 -3.92
N ILE A 102 2.92 -10.10 -3.22
CA ILE A 102 1.85 -10.97 -3.74
C ILE A 102 0.57 -10.66 -2.99
N ALA A 103 -0.50 -10.40 -3.72
CA ALA A 103 -1.82 -10.18 -3.16
C ALA A 103 -2.86 -10.92 -4.00
N PHE A 104 -3.85 -11.49 -3.34
CA PHE A 104 -5.01 -12.07 -4.00
C PHE A 104 -6.21 -11.14 -3.79
N LEU A 105 -7.03 -11.02 -4.83
CA LEU A 105 -8.20 -10.16 -4.85
C LEU A 105 -9.42 -11.03 -5.19
N THR A 106 -10.51 -10.88 -4.44
CA THR A 106 -11.78 -11.55 -4.75
C THR A 106 -12.54 -10.85 -5.88
N ASN A 107 -12.40 -9.53 -5.99
CA ASN A 107 -13.05 -8.70 -7.00
C ASN A 107 -12.02 -7.92 -7.82
N SER A 108 -12.31 -7.76 -9.12
CA SER A 108 -11.44 -7.01 -10.03
C SER A 108 -11.39 -5.53 -9.61
N PRO A 109 -10.20 -4.89 -9.57
CA PRO A 109 -10.07 -3.48 -9.23
C PRO A 109 -10.81 -2.61 -10.25
N GLY A 110 -11.87 -1.92 -9.82
CA GLY A 110 -12.65 -1.04 -10.71
C GLY A 110 -14.12 -0.82 -10.33
N SER A 111 -14.66 -1.62 -9.42
CA SER A 111 -15.99 -1.39 -8.84
C SER A 111 -15.92 -0.30 -7.76
N LEU A 112 -16.07 0.96 -8.17
CA LEU A 112 -16.04 2.17 -7.31
C LEU A 112 -17.19 2.25 -6.28
N SER A 113 -17.95 1.18 -6.04
CA SER A 113 -19.11 1.22 -5.13
C SER A 113 -18.74 1.20 -3.66
N ASP A 114 -17.58 0.64 -3.31
CA ASP A 114 -17.11 0.53 -1.95
C ASP A 114 -15.73 1.19 -1.85
N GLY A 115 -15.41 1.75 -0.68
CA GLY A 115 -14.22 2.57 -0.48
C GLY A 115 -12.91 1.84 -0.82
N TYR A 116 -11.78 2.46 -0.50
CA TYR A 116 -10.41 1.94 -0.67
C TYR A 116 -10.09 0.59 0.06
N SER A 117 -11.10 -0.19 0.42
CA SER A 117 -11.03 -1.58 0.81
C SER A 117 -10.98 -2.43 -0.47
N GLY A 118 -9.78 -2.68 -1.01
CA GLY A 118 -9.63 -3.79 -1.93
C GLY A 118 -10.09 -5.06 -1.23
N ASP A 119 -10.97 -5.84 -1.84
CA ASP A 119 -11.43 -7.11 -1.26
C ASP A 119 -10.31 -8.16 -1.38
N TYR A 120 -9.29 -8.01 -0.53
CA TYR A 120 -8.16 -8.91 -0.48
C TYR A 120 -8.59 -10.26 0.11
N ASP A 121 -8.11 -11.33 -0.51
CA ASP A 121 -8.28 -12.69 -0.02
C ASP A 121 -6.94 -13.24 0.47
N ALA A 122 -6.98 -14.02 1.54
CA ALA A 122 -5.84 -14.82 1.97
C ALA A 122 -5.72 -16.12 1.16
N CYS A 123 -6.78 -16.54 0.44
CA CYS A 123 -6.87 -17.76 -0.36
C CYS A 123 -6.42 -19.04 0.39
N SER A 124 -6.59 -19.07 1.73
CA SER A 124 -6.06 -20.11 2.63
C SER A 124 -4.58 -20.44 2.37
N LEU A 125 -3.80 -19.44 1.95
CA LEU A 125 -2.40 -19.61 1.58
C LEU A 125 -1.56 -19.97 2.81
N THR A 126 -0.70 -20.96 2.63
CA THR A 126 0.19 -21.43 3.70
C THR A 126 1.67 -21.26 3.41
N ASN A 127 2.04 -21.21 2.13
CA ASN A 127 3.43 -21.11 1.72
C ASN A 127 3.55 -20.40 0.38
N VAL A 128 4.66 -19.69 0.20
CA VAL A 128 5.00 -18.94 -1.01
C VAL A 128 6.49 -19.08 -1.26
N LYS A 129 6.85 -19.34 -2.52
CA LYS A 129 8.24 -19.40 -2.98
C LYS A 129 8.40 -18.66 -4.30
N GLU A 130 9.40 -17.80 -4.33
CA GLU A 130 9.94 -17.14 -5.49
C GLU A 130 11.16 -17.92 -5.99
N TYR A 131 11.26 -18.08 -7.31
CA TYR A 131 12.40 -18.71 -7.95
C TYR A 131 13.03 -17.72 -8.94
N ILE A 132 14.20 -17.18 -8.60
CA ILE A 132 14.97 -16.27 -9.47
C ILE A 132 16.16 -17.04 -10.03
N ASN A 133 16.21 -17.24 -11.35
CA ASN A 133 17.29 -17.97 -12.02
C ASN A 133 17.59 -19.34 -11.36
N SER A 134 16.54 -20.07 -10.98
CA SER A 134 16.60 -21.36 -10.26
C SER A 134 17.12 -21.31 -8.82
N ILE A 135 17.25 -20.12 -8.23
CA ILE A 135 17.51 -19.94 -6.79
C ILE A 135 16.18 -19.65 -6.08
N GLU A 136 15.94 -20.35 -4.97
CA GLU A 136 14.70 -20.32 -4.20
C GLU A 136 14.74 -19.27 -3.08
N TYR A 137 13.64 -18.52 -2.94
CA TYR A 137 13.43 -17.51 -1.91
C TYR A 137 11.97 -17.57 -1.39
N SER A 138 11.68 -17.52 -0.11
CA SER A 138 12.58 -17.69 1.03
C SER A 138 13.12 -19.13 1.10
N TYR A 139 14.25 -19.33 1.79
CA TYR A 139 14.89 -20.65 1.89
C TYR A 139 14.04 -21.66 2.69
N GLU A 140 13.31 -21.18 3.70
CA GLU A 140 12.44 -22.01 4.54
C GLU A 140 10.98 -21.86 4.12
N ASP A 141 10.21 -22.93 4.32
CA ASP A 141 8.76 -22.89 4.18
C ASP A 141 8.14 -22.05 5.30
N PHE A 142 7.27 -21.11 4.92
CA PHE A 142 6.58 -20.26 5.89
C PHE A 142 5.70 -21.07 6.84
N ASN A 143 4.96 -22.06 6.32
CA ASN A 143 4.01 -22.89 7.08
C ASN A 143 2.99 -22.06 7.89
N GLU A 144 2.63 -20.90 7.38
CA GLU A 144 1.67 -19.99 7.99
C GLU A 144 0.24 -20.36 7.56
N SER A 145 -0.77 -19.73 8.15
CA SER A 145 -2.18 -19.80 7.80
C SER A 145 -2.94 -18.64 8.46
N PHE A 146 -3.46 -17.72 7.63
CA PHE A 146 -4.34 -16.64 8.08
C PHE A 146 -5.59 -17.16 8.80
N ASP A 147 -6.17 -18.27 8.32
CA ASP A 147 -7.35 -18.92 8.91
C ASP A 147 -7.10 -19.37 10.36
N LYS A 148 -5.91 -19.90 10.63
CA LYS A 148 -5.50 -20.36 11.97
C LYS A 148 -4.89 -19.26 12.83
N ASN A 149 -4.88 -18.01 12.36
CA ASN A 149 -4.16 -16.88 12.98
C ASN A 149 -2.64 -17.09 13.13
N LEU A 150 -2.07 -17.98 12.33
CA LEU A 150 -0.63 -18.20 12.23
C LEU A 150 -0.16 -17.39 11.03
N PHE A 151 0.29 -16.15 11.21
CA PHE A 151 0.80 -15.35 10.08
C PHE A 151 1.89 -14.40 10.54
N THR A 152 2.68 -14.85 11.51
CA THR A 152 3.65 -13.99 12.20
C THR A 152 4.76 -13.57 11.23
N MET A 153 5.27 -14.52 10.43
CA MET A 153 6.31 -14.25 9.46
C MET A 153 5.82 -13.36 8.33
N PHE A 154 4.60 -13.59 7.83
CA PHE A 154 3.98 -12.71 6.82
C PHE A 154 3.85 -11.27 7.32
N TYR A 155 3.36 -11.07 8.54
CA TYR A 155 3.26 -9.74 9.13
C TYR A 155 4.64 -9.11 9.38
N GLN A 156 5.63 -9.89 9.83
CA GLN A 156 6.98 -9.40 10.06
C GLN A 156 7.65 -8.95 8.76
N ASN A 157 7.50 -9.72 7.67
CA ASN A 157 8.00 -9.33 6.35
C ASN A 157 7.33 -8.05 5.86
N TYR A 158 6.00 -7.94 6.01
CA TYR A 158 5.27 -6.71 5.70
C TYR A 158 5.79 -5.52 6.52
N ALA A 159 5.95 -5.67 7.84
CA ALA A 159 6.38 -4.59 8.70
C ALA A 159 7.81 -4.12 8.36
N ASN A 160 8.69 -5.06 8.03
CA ASN A 160 10.07 -4.77 7.65
C ASN A 160 10.23 -4.31 6.20
N PHE A 161 9.23 -4.49 5.33
CA PHE A 161 9.30 -4.11 3.92
C PHE A 161 9.77 -2.65 3.75
N GLN A 162 9.16 -1.70 4.45
CA GLN A 162 9.58 -0.29 4.34
C GLN A 162 11.01 -0.04 4.82
N LYS A 163 11.45 -0.81 5.83
CA LYS A 163 12.81 -0.72 6.37
C LYS A 163 13.83 -1.07 5.29
N HIS A 164 13.63 -2.19 4.60
CA HIS A 164 14.54 -2.65 3.55
C HIS A 164 14.39 -1.85 2.26
N TYR A 165 13.15 -1.58 1.84
CA TYR A 165 12.86 -0.88 0.59
C TYR A 165 13.34 0.58 0.59
N TYR A 166 13.19 1.31 1.71
CA TYR A 166 13.62 2.70 1.84
C TYR A 166 14.93 2.87 2.61
N GLU A 167 15.61 1.78 2.96
CA GLU A 167 16.88 1.77 3.71
C GLU A 167 16.79 2.58 5.02
N ARG A 168 15.70 2.37 5.78
CA ARG A 168 15.45 3.05 7.06
C ARG A 168 16.01 2.23 8.23
N ASP A 169 16.29 2.89 9.34
CA ASP A 169 16.73 2.22 10.57
C ASP A 169 15.60 1.45 11.26
N THR A 170 14.36 1.92 11.13
CA THR A 170 13.19 1.39 11.85
C THR A 170 12.06 0.99 10.92
N ALA A 171 11.36 -0.07 11.29
CA ALA A 171 10.13 -0.51 10.65
C ALA A 171 8.95 0.36 11.10
N GLN A 172 8.15 0.85 10.16
CA GLN A 172 6.95 1.65 10.41
C GLN A 172 5.76 1.08 9.63
N PRO A 173 5.22 -0.08 10.04
CA PRO A 173 4.04 -0.66 9.39
C PRO A 173 2.84 0.28 9.50
N TYR A 174 2.08 0.37 8.41
CA TYR A 174 0.84 1.16 8.38
C TYR A 174 -0.32 0.42 9.05
N LEU A 175 -0.39 -0.89 8.87
CA LEU A 175 -1.42 -1.76 9.43
C LEU A 175 -0.90 -2.43 10.71
N SER A 176 -1.74 -2.47 11.76
CA SER A 176 -1.50 -3.36 12.90
C SER A 176 -1.68 -4.82 12.48
N ARG A 177 -1.25 -5.77 13.31
CA ARG A 177 -1.39 -7.20 13.01
C ARG A 177 -2.84 -7.61 12.76
N GLU A 178 -3.79 -7.08 13.53
CA GLU A 178 -5.22 -7.38 13.35
C GLU A 178 -5.72 -6.80 12.03
N LYS A 179 -5.41 -5.53 11.76
CA LYS A 179 -5.83 -4.85 10.52
C LYS A 179 -5.19 -5.43 9.27
N TYR A 180 -3.96 -5.94 9.37
CA TYR A 180 -3.27 -6.60 8.27
C TYR A 180 -4.02 -7.85 7.81
N LYS A 181 -4.53 -8.65 8.75
CA LYS A 181 -5.34 -9.83 8.43
C LYS A 181 -6.63 -9.45 7.66
N GLU A 182 -7.28 -8.36 8.06
CA GLU A 182 -8.58 -7.97 7.50
C GLU A 182 -8.46 -7.18 6.19
N LEU A 183 -7.48 -6.28 6.09
CA LEU A 183 -7.42 -5.27 5.02
C LEU A 183 -6.32 -5.55 4.00
N GLY A 184 -5.41 -6.48 4.27
CA GLY A 184 -4.28 -6.69 3.39
C GLY A 184 -3.49 -7.95 3.71
N PRO A 185 -4.08 -9.15 3.58
CA PRO A 185 -3.36 -10.43 3.61
C PRO A 185 -2.44 -10.61 2.38
N PHE A 186 -1.61 -9.63 2.08
CA PHE A 186 -0.60 -9.67 1.02
C PHE A 186 0.76 -10.04 1.60
N ILE A 187 1.54 -10.79 0.84
CA ILE A 187 2.82 -11.33 1.26
C ILE A 187 3.93 -10.47 0.68
N CYS A 188 4.85 -10.03 1.55
CA CYS A 188 6.09 -9.39 1.14
C CYS A 188 7.24 -10.40 1.25
N ILE A 189 8.06 -10.48 0.21
CA ILE A 189 9.33 -11.21 0.17
C ILE A 189 10.40 -10.20 -0.26
N ASP A 190 11.53 -10.22 0.42
CA ASP A 190 12.70 -9.36 0.20
C ASP A 190 13.97 -10.23 0.16
#